data_AF-A0A9R1XRJ3-F1
#
_entry.id   AF-A0A9R1XRJ3-F1
#
_cell.length_a   1.000
_cell.length_b   1.000
_cell.length_c   1.000
_cell.angle_alpha   90.00
_cell.angle_beta   90.00
_cell.angle_gamma   90.00
#
_symmetry.space_group_name_H-M   'P 1'
#
loop_
_entity.id
_entity.type
_entity.pdbx_description
1 polymer ?
#
loop_
_entity_poly.entity_id
_entity_poly.type
_entity_poly.pdbx_seq_one_letter_code
_entity_poly.pdbx_strand_id
1 'polypeptide(L)'
;MKYMHFETAQGIFVNFKDLYYYIGNKLSFATAQIGQAFRNEISPRQGLLRVRAFTLAEIKHFVDPDDKSHPKYSEVENLELLMSPMDLQMSGQSAKRLCLGEAVSKRVYLFLTRLGIDEERVRCKHHLRNVMVHNAADYFDAEIESSCLLNSPINPCNHL
;
A
#
# COMPACT_ATOMS: atom_id res chain seq x y z
N MET A 1 11.87 25.99 14.58
CA MET A 1 11.60 25.66 13.17
C MET A 1 10.47 24.65 13.12
N LYS A 2 9.42 24.87 12.32
CA LYS A 2 8.29 23.95 12.15
C LYS A 2 8.46 23.28 10.79
N TYR A 3 8.60 21.96 10.77
CA TYR A 3 8.70 21.17 9.54
C TYR A 3 7.31 20.80 9.05
N MET A 4 7.10 20.77 7.73
CA MET A 4 5.89 20.19 7.13
C MET A 4 5.99 18.68 7.18
N HIS A 5 4.86 18.00 7.41
CA HIS A 5 4.86 16.56 7.59
C HIS A 5 4.99 15.84 6.24
N PHE A 6 5.88 14.85 6.19
CA PHE A 6 6.13 14.01 5.00
C PHE A 6 5.08 12.89 4.84
N GLU A 7 4.30 12.63 5.90
CA GLU A 7 3.23 11.64 6.02
C GLU A 7 2.21 12.09 7.07
N THR A 8 1.03 11.47 7.11
CA THR A 8 -0.02 11.74 8.11
C THR A 8 0.04 10.77 9.30
N ALA A 9 0.71 9.64 9.13
CA ALA A 9 0.86 8.55 10.09
C ALA A 9 1.46 8.94 11.45
N GLN A 10 2.43 9.85 11.48
CA GLN A 10 3.15 10.20 12.71
C GLN A 10 2.22 10.70 13.82
N GLY A 11 1.17 11.46 13.48
CA GLY A 11 0.19 11.95 14.44
C GLY A 11 -0.60 10.82 15.11
N ILE A 12 -0.92 9.76 14.37
CA ILE A 12 -1.66 8.59 14.88
C ILE A 12 -0.81 7.86 15.93
N PHE A 13 0.50 7.70 15.70
CA PHE A 13 1.38 7.01 16.64
C PHE A 13 1.61 7.79 17.92
N VAL A 14 1.79 9.12 17.84
CA VAL A 14 1.93 9.97 19.02
C VAL A 14 0.69 9.90 19.91
N ASN A 15 -0.49 9.86 19.30
CA ASN A 15 -1.77 9.82 20.02
C ASN A 15 -2.26 8.39 20.32
N PHE A 16 -1.42 7.36 20.17
CA PHE A 16 -1.84 5.97 20.34
C PHE A 16 -2.49 5.71 21.70
N LYS A 17 -1.93 6.23 22.80
CA LYS A 17 -2.46 6.01 24.15
C LYS A 17 -3.89 6.55 24.31
N ASP A 18 -4.15 7.74 23.78
CA ASP A 18 -5.47 8.38 23.86
C ASP A 18 -6.47 7.66 22.97
N LEU A 19 -6.05 7.26 21.76
CA LEU A 19 -6.87 6.46 20.85
C LEU A 19 -7.21 5.10 21.46
N TYR A 20 -6.24 4.42 22.06
CA TYR A 20 -6.40 3.13 22.73
C TYR A 20 -7.33 3.24 23.95
N TYR A 21 -7.22 4.33 24.72
CA TYR A 21 -8.13 4.59 25.82
C TYR A 21 -9.56 4.84 25.33
N TYR A 22 -9.73 5.64 24.27
CA TYR A 22 -11.04 6.01 23.71
C TYR A 22 -11.85 4.79 23.22
N ILE A 23 -11.17 3.80 22.64
CA ILE A 23 -11.81 2.54 22.20
C ILE A 23 -12.03 1.54 23.35
N GLY A 24 -11.72 1.90 24.59
CA GLY A 24 -11.91 1.06 25.77
C GLY A 24 -10.79 0.06 26.04
N ASN A 25 -9.55 0.37 25.64
CA ASN A 25 -8.36 -0.45 25.85
C ASN A 25 -8.47 -1.88 25.28
N LYS A 26 -8.94 -1.99 24.03
CA LYS A 26 -9.11 -3.28 23.34
C LYS A 26 -8.40 -3.26 22.00
N LEU A 27 -7.69 -4.34 21.69
CA LEU A 27 -7.22 -4.67 20.34
C LEU A 27 -8.20 -5.68 19.71
N SER A 28 -8.34 -5.73 18.38
CA SER A 28 -7.72 -4.86 17.36
C SER A 28 -8.56 -3.61 17.07
N PHE A 29 -7.91 -2.53 16.61
CA PHE A 29 -8.59 -1.31 16.18
C PHE A 29 -7.83 -0.60 15.07
N ALA A 30 -8.55 0.20 14.28
CA ALA A 30 -7.95 0.99 13.21
C ALA A 30 -8.27 2.48 13.37
N THR A 31 -7.28 3.32 13.05
CA THR A 31 -7.44 4.77 12.94
C THR A 31 -7.05 5.20 11.54
N ALA A 32 -7.84 6.08 10.93
CA ALA A 32 -7.58 6.65 9.62
C ALA A 32 -7.34 8.15 9.71
N GLN A 33 -6.45 8.68 8.88
CA GLN A 33 -6.23 10.11 8.73
C GLN A 33 -6.17 10.47 7.24
N ILE A 34 -6.88 11.53 6.87
CA ILE A 34 -6.81 12.12 5.54
C ILE A 34 -6.25 13.53 5.70
N GLY A 35 -5.18 13.85 4.98
CA GLY A 35 -4.52 15.15 5.13
C GLY A 35 -3.48 15.43 4.05
N GLN A 36 -2.99 16.66 4.02
CA GLN A 36 -1.92 17.05 3.11
C GLN A 36 -0.56 16.55 3.62
N ALA A 37 0.21 15.98 2.72
CA ALA A 37 1.60 15.62 2.91
C ALA A 37 2.48 16.39 1.93
N PHE A 38 3.70 16.71 2.35
CA PHE A 38 4.64 17.48 1.58
C PHE A 38 5.93 16.70 1.36
N ARG A 39 6.44 16.69 0.14
CA ARG A 39 7.76 16.11 -0.19
C ARG A 39 8.59 17.17 -0.90
N ASN A 40 9.82 17.38 -0.44
CA ASN A 40 10.73 18.33 -1.09
C ASN A 40 11.34 17.71 -2.36
N GLU A 41 10.48 17.46 -3.34
CA GLU A 41 10.82 16.80 -4.58
C GLU A 41 11.72 17.70 -5.43
N ILE A 42 12.90 17.17 -5.77
CA ILE A 42 13.96 17.88 -6.50
C ILE A 42 13.50 18.17 -7.93
N SER A 43 12.81 17.23 -8.57
CA SER A 43 12.33 17.35 -9.94
C SER A 43 10.89 16.85 -10.08
N PRO A 44 9.88 17.72 -9.86
CA PRO A 44 8.48 17.41 -10.15
C PRO A 44 8.30 17.10 -11.64
N ARG A 45 7.73 15.94 -11.96
CA ARG A 45 7.53 15.44 -13.33
C ARG A 45 6.27 14.58 -13.39
N GLN A 46 5.77 14.31 -14.59
CA GLN A 46 4.62 13.41 -14.81
C GLN A 46 3.32 13.85 -14.10
N GLY A 47 3.08 15.16 -14.06
CA GLY A 47 1.84 15.73 -13.52
C GLY A 47 1.60 15.34 -12.06
N LEU A 48 0.44 14.72 -11.77
CA LEU A 48 0.02 14.35 -10.43
C LEU A 48 0.84 13.21 -9.80
N LEU A 49 1.63 12.47 -10.58
CA LEU A 49 2.40 11.35 -10.08
C LEU A 49 3.59 11.78 -9.20
N ARG A 50 4.15 12.97 -9.43
CA ARG A 50 5.32 13.46 -8.69
C ARG A 50 5.22 14.94 -8.37
N VAL A 51 4.53 15.25 -7.28
CA VAL A 51 4.25 16.61 -6.80
C VAL A 51 4.85 16.87 -5.41
N ARG A 52 4.96 18.15 -5.04
CA ARG A 52 5.51 18.57 -3.72
C ARG A 52 4.47 18.61 -2.61
N ALA A 53 3.19 18.65 -2.95
CA ALA A 53 2.07 18.66 -2.01
C ALA A 53 0.95 17.79 -2.59
N PHE A 54 0.42 16.87 -1.78
CA PHE A 54 -0.65 15.96 -2.19
C PHE A 54 -1.45 15.52 -0.96
N THR A 55 -2.67 15.06 -1.20
CA THR A 55 -3.52 14.52 -0.13
C THR A 55 -3.25 13.03 0.01
N LEU A 56 -2.99 12.60 1.23
CA LEU A 56 -2.88 11.20 1.61
C LEU A 56 -4.08 10.78 2.44
N ALA A 57 -4.48 9.53 2.25
CA ALA A 57 -5.36 8.81 3.16
C ALA A 57 -4.55 7.63 3.71
N GLU A 58 -4.30 7.62 5.02
CA GLU A 58 -3.56 6.56 5.68
C GLU A 58 -4.43 5.90 6.75
N ILE A 59 -4.31 4.57 6.86
CA ILE A 59 -4.96 3.77 7.89
C ILE A 59 -3.86 3.07 8.67
N LYS A 60 -3.92 3.16 10.00
CA LYS A 60 -3.11 2.35 10.92
C LYS A 60 -4.03 1.38 11.63
N HIS A 61 -3.84 0.10 11.36
CA HIS A 61 -4.57 -0.99 12.00
C HIS A 61 -3.65 -1.61 13.07
N PHE A 62 -4.01 -1.42 14.33
CA PHE A 62 -3.32 -1.98 15.48
C PHE A 62 -3.95 -3.32 15.83
N VAL A 63 -3.13 -4.36 15.80
CA VAL A 63 -3.53 -5.74 16.06
C VAL A 63 -2.69 -6.31 17.21
N ASP A 64 -3.21 -7.37 17.82
CA ASP A 64 -2.43 -8.16 18.76
C ASP A 64 -1.29 -8.85 17.98
N PRO A 65 -0.02 -8.76 18.41
CA PRO A 65 1.07 -9.47 17.75
C PRO A 65 0.88 -11.00 17.73
N ASP A 66 0.19 -11.57 18.71
CA ASP A 66 -0.06 -13.01 18.85
C ASP A 66 -1.32 -13.45 18.08
N ASP A 67 -2.22 -12.52 17.76
CA ASP A 67 -3.42 -12.77 16.93
C ASP A 67 -3.57 -11.72 15.81
N LYS A 68 -3.09 -12.10 14.62
CA LYS A 68 -3.20 -11.30 13.38
C LYS A 68 -4.42 -11.68 12.53
N SER A 69 -5.36 -12.46 13.07
CA SER A 69 -6.56 -12.83 12.33
C SER A 69 -7.45 -11.60 12.09
N HIS A 70 -8.25 -11.64 11.03
CA HIS A 70 -9.23 -10.60 10.73
C HIS A 70 -10.61 -11.24 10.56
N PRO A 71 -11.64 -10.82 11.33
CA PRO A 71 -12.93 -11.50 11.34
C PRO A 71 -13.65 -11.49 9.98
N LYS A 72 -13.33 -10.52 9.13
CA LYS A 72 -13.88 -10.37 7.78
C LYS A 72 -12.94 -10.86 6.68
N TYR A 73 -12.02 -11.76 6.99
CA TYR A 73 -11.11 -12.32 5.99
C TYR A 73 -11.85 -13.22 4.99
N SER A 74 -12.82 -14.00 5.46
CA SER A 74 -13.65 -14.89 4.61
C SER A 74 -14.38 -14.15 3.48
N GLU A 75 -14.70 -12.87 3.66
CA GLU A 75 -15.29 -12.02 2.61
C GLU A 75 -14.38 -11.85 1.38
N VAL A 76 -13.07 -12.03 1.54
CA VAL A 76 -12.08 -11.81 0.48
C VAL A 76 -11.19 -13.03 0.24
N GLU A 77 -11.32 -14.10 1.02
CA GLU A 77 -10.39 -15.24 1.01
C GLU A 77 -10.21 -15.85 -0.39
N ASN A 78 -11.25 -15.87 -1.23
CA ASN A 78 -11.22 -16.49 -2.57
C ASN A 78 -10.93 -15.48 -3.70
N LEU A 79 -10.67 -14.21 -3.38
CA LEU A 79 -10.37 -13.20 -4.38
C LEU A 79 -8.99 -13.46 -5.01
N GLU A 80 -8.97 -13.61 -6.32
CA GLU A 80 -7.73 -13.69 -7.09
C GLU A 80 -7.34 -12.30 -7.61
N LEU A 81 -6.06 -11.95 -7.46
CA LEU A 81 -5.51 -10.72 -8.00
C LEU A 81 -4.18 -10.95 -8.70
N LEU A 82 -3.83 -10.04 -9.60
CA LEU A 82 -2.53 -10.07 -10.28
C LEU A 82 -1.43 -9.73 -9.27
N MET A 83 -0.54 -10.69 -9.02
CA MET A 83 0.49 -10.61 -7.99
C MET A 83 1.89 -10.70 -8.59
N SER A 84 2.80 -9.91 -8.05
CA SER A 84 4.25 -10.03 -8.29
C SER A 84 4.98 -10.38 -6.98
N PRO A 85 5.04 -11.67 -6.60
CA PRO A 85 5.79 -12.14 -5.44
C PRO A 85 7.30 -11.96 -5.62
N MET A 86 8.05 -11.95 -4.51
CA MET A 86 9.51 -11.86 -4.53
C MET A 86 10.16 -12.92 -5.43
N ASP A 87 9.72 -14.18 -5.34
CA ASP A 87 10.33 -15.29 -6.10
C ASP A 87 10.16 -15.15 -7.62
N LEU A 88 9.01 -14.61 -8.06
CA LEU A 88 8.79 -14.33 -9.49
C LEU A 88 9.65 -13.16 -9.96
N GLN A 89 9.82 -12.13 -9.14
CA GLN A 89 10.70 -11.00 -9.47
C GLN A 89 12.16 -11.45 -9.59
N MET A 90 12.64 -12.26 -8.65
CA MET A 90 14.01 -12.79 -8.65
C MET A 90 14.28 -13.73 -9.84
N SER A 91 13.25 -14.43 -10.33
CA SER A 91 13.35 -15.30 -11.51
C SER A 91 13.02 -14.60 -12.83
N GLY A 92 12.74 -13.29 -12.81
CA GLY A 92 12.39 -12.52 -14.01
C GLY A 92 11.05 -12.89 -14.64
N GLN A 93 10.17 -13.58 -13.90
CA GLN A 93 8.86 -13.98 -14.38
C GLN A 93 7.83 -12.85 -14.22
N SER A 94 6.86 -12.82 -15.13
CA SER A 94 5.73 -11.90 -15.07
C SER A 94 4.81 -12.19 -13.88
N ALA A 95 4.03 -11.18 -13.49
CA ALA A 95 3.01 -11.30 -12.46
C ALA A 95 1.98 -12.39 -12.83
N LYS A 96 1.46 -13.10 -11.81
CA LYS A 96 0.49 -14.19 -11.98
C LYS A 96 -0.75 -13.91 -11.14
N ARG A 97 -1.93 -14.37 -11.61
CA ARG A 97 -3.13 -14.37 -10.77
C ARG A 97 -2.96 -15.40 -9.66
N LEU A 98 -3.02 -14.93 -8.42
CA LEU A 98 -2.86 -15.76 -7.23
C LEU A 98 -3.96 -15.41 -6.22
N CYS A 99 -4.43 -16.43 -5.51
CA CYS A 99 -5.23 -16.27 -4.32
C CYS A 99 -4.28 -16.11 -3.13
N LEU A 100 -4.26 -14.93 -2.49
CA LEU A 100 -3.34 -14.66 -1.37
C LEU A 100 -4.04 -14.71 -0.01
N GLY A 101 -3.28 -15.16 1.01
CA GLY A 101 -3.62 -15.14 2.43
C GLY A 101 -3.88 -13.74 3.01
N GLU A 102 -3.38 -12.68 2.37
CA GLU A 102 -3.39 -11.34 2.95
C GLU A 102 -4.70 -10.57 2.67
N ALA A 103 -5.46 -10.30 3.74
CA ALA A 103 -6.75 -9.60 3.68
C ALA A 103 -6.63 -8.17 3.13
N VAL A 104 -5.53 -7.48 3.46
CA VAL A 104 -5.38 -6.04 3.22
C VAL A 104 -5.23 -5.73 1.75
N SER A 105 -4.36 -6.45 1.03
CA SER A 105 -4.16 -6.27 -0.41
C SER A 105 -5.46 -6.45 -1.19
N LYS A 106 -6.31 -7.39 -0.74
CA LYS A 106 -7.61 -7.69 -1.36
C LYS A 106 -8.64 -6.59 -1.15
N ARG A 107 -8.71 -6.01 0.06
CA ARG A 107 -9.59 -4.86 0.32
C ARG A 107 -9.16 -3.61 -0.45
N VAL A 108 -7.84 -3.37 -0.56
CA VAL A 108 -7.30 -2.28 -1.39
C VAL A 108 -7.66 -2.49 -2.85
N TYR A 109 -7.50 -3.70 -3.38
CA TYR A 109 -7.94 -4.04 -4.74
C TYR A 109 -9.42 -3.71 -4.97
N LEU A 110 -10.32 -4.20 -4.10
CA LEU A 110 -11.76 -3.92 -4.21
C LEU A 110 -12.09 -2.42 -4.13
N PHE A 111 -11.33 -1.66 -3.34
CA PHE A 111 -11.49 -0.21 -3.28
C PHE A 111 -11.11 0.46 -4.60
N LEU A 112 -9.96 0.09 -5.19
CA LEU A 112 -9.47 0.64 -6.45
C LEU A 112 -10.42 0.31 -7.61
N THR A 113 -10.90 -0.93 -7.69
CA THR A 113 -11.83 -1.35 -8.76
C THR A 113 -13.18 -0.66 -8.63
N ARG A 114 -13.66 -0.47 -7.39
CA ARG A 114 -14.89 0.32 -7.12
C ARG A 114 -14.75 1.80 -7.50
N LEU A 115 -13.54 2.36 -7.49
CA LEU A 115 -13.28 3.72 -8.00
C LEU A 115 -13.24 3.79 -9.53
N GLY A 116 -13.39 2.65 -10.24
CA GLY A 116 -13.40 2.58 -11.69
C GLY A 116 -12.03 2.29 -12.32
N ILE A 117 -11.06 1.83 -11.53
CA ILE A 117 -9.77 1.38 -12.07
C ILE A 117 -9.92 -0.01 -12.68
N ASP A 118 -9.42 -0.18 -13.89
CA ASP A 118 -9.44 -1.44 -14.64
C ASP A 118 -8.68 -2.55 -13.88
N GLU A 119 -9.37 -3.65 -13.64
CA GLU A 119 -8.89 -4.83 -12.91
C GLU A 119 -7.62 -5.43 -13.53
N GLU A 120 -7.50 -5.39 -14.86
CA GLU A 120 -6.35 -5.95 -15.57
C GLU A 120 -5.10 -5.08 -15.42
N ARG A 121 -5.28 -3.81 -15.03
CA ARG A 121 -4.21 -2.84 -14.85
C ARG A 121 -3.78 -2.67 -13.41
N VAL A 122 -4.43 -3.34 -12.46
CA VAL A 122 -4.05 -3.32 -11.04
C VAL A 122 -3.25 -4.58 -10.71
N ARG A 123 -2.04 -4.41 -10.18
CA ARG A 123 -1.27 -5.51 -9.61
C ARG A 123 -0.82 -5.18 -8.19
N CYS A 124 -0.66 -6.21 -7.38
CA CYS A 124 -0.06 -6.11 -6.06
C CYS A 124 1.37 -6.67 -6.10
N LYS A 125 2.35 -5.85 -5.73
CA LYS A 125 3.77 -6.18 -5.78
C LYS A 125 4.31 -6.34 -4.38
N HIS A 126 4.91 -7.50 -4.11
CA HIS A 126 5.64 -7.74 -2.86
C HIS A 126 7.04 -7.14 -2.97
N HIS A 127 7.45 -6.29 -2.04
CA HIS A 127 8.79 -5.74 -2.04
C HIS A 127 9.85 -6.77 -1.68
N LEU A 128 11.00 -6.66 -2.34
CA LEU A 128 12.18 -7.44 -2.01
C LEU A 128 12.76 -6.97 -0.69
N ARG A 129 13.39 -7.88 0.06
CA ARG A 129 13.93 -7.60 1.39
C ARG A 129 14.94 -6.45 1.43
N ASN A 130 15.69 -6.26 0.34
CA ASN A 130 16.71 -5.20 0.21
C ASN A 130 16.13 -3.81 -0.09
N VAL A 131 14.84 -3.70 -0.42
CA VAL A 131 14.15 -2.42 -0.72
C VAL A 131 13.09 -2.11 0.35
N MET A 132 12.95 -2.97 1.36
CA MET A 132 11.97 -2.78 2.43
C MET A 132 12.23 -1.48 3.19
N VAL A 133 11.13 -0.83 3.54
CA VAL A 133 11.14 0.29 4.48
C VAL A 133 11.69 -0.24 5.81
N HIS A 134 12.65 0.48 6.39
CA HIS A 134 13.38 0.15 7.63
C HIS A 134 12.58 -0.41 8.83
N ASN A 135 11.26 -0.20 8.87
CA ASN A 135 10.38 -0.60 9.98
C ASN A 135 9.27 -1.57 9.55
N ALA A 136 9.35 -2.16 8.36
CA ALA A 136 8.35 -3.09 7.84
C ALA A 136 8.84 -4.54 7.93
N ALA A 137 7.96 -5.44 8.39
CA ALA A 137 8.20 -6.88 8.35
C ALA A 137 7.90 -7.46 6.96
N ASP A 138 6.80 -7.02 6.37
CA ASP A 138 6.37 -7.28 4.99
C ASP A 138 5.79 -6.00 4.40
N TYR A 139 5.89 -5.81 3.07
CA TYR A 139 5.45 -4.59 2.41
C TYR A 139 4.97 -4.87 0.97
N PHE A 140 3.74 -4.42 0.67
CA PHE A 140 3.09 -4.62 -0.61
C PHE A 140 2.62 -3.28 -1.19
N ASP A 141 2.89 -3.05 -2.47
CA ASP A 141 2.35 -1.92 -3.21
C ASP A 141 1.22 -2.37 -4.13
N ALA A 142 0.13 -1.61 -4.17
CA ALA A 142 -0.84 -1.68 -5.25
C ALA A 142 -0.35 -0.75 -6.38
N GLU A 143 0.07 -1.34 -7.50
CA GLU A 143 0.54 -0.62 -8.68
C GLU A 143 -0.56 -0.61 -9.75
N ILE A 144 -0.77 0.55 -10.37
CA ILE A 144 -1.74 0.74 -11.45
C ILE A 144 -0.98 1.05 -12.73
N GLU A 145 -1.19 0.24 -13.78
CA GLU A 145 -0.61 0.48 -15.09
C GLU A 145 -1.17 1.77 -15.70
N SER A 146 -0.27 2.69 -16.02
CA SER A 146 -0.59 3.96 -16.66
C SER A 146 0.39 4.24 -17.78
N SER A 147 0.00 5.11 -18.72
CA SER A 147 0.86 5.51 -19.84
C SER A 147 2.21 6.10 -19.40
N CYS A 148 2.29 6.66 -18.18
CA CYS A 148 3.51 7.20 -17.60
C CYS A 148 4.49 6.13 -17.09
N LEU A 149 4.03 4.91 -16.81
CA LEU A 149 4.85 3.80 -16.33
C LEU A 149 5.41 2.92 -17.46
N LEU A 150 4.98 3.14 -18.71
CA LEU A 150 5.49 2.43 -19.89
C LEU A 150 6.99 2.69 -20.16
N ASN A 151 7.57 3.76 -19.60
CA ASN A 151 8.97 4.16 -19.80
C ASN A 151 9.83 4.18 -18.52
N SER A 152 9.38 3.55 -17.43
CA SER A 152 10.24 3.34 -16.25
C SER A 152 11.14 2.12 -16.50
N PRO A 153 12.43 2.10 -16.14
CA PRO A 153 13.41 1.06 -16.54
C PRO A 153 13.21 -0.33 -15.89
N ILE A 154 11.97 -0.72 -15.65
CA ILE A 154 11.57 -2.00 -15.03
C ILE A 154 10.60 -2.78 -15.96
N ASN A 155 10.59 -2.47 -17.27
CA ASN A 155 9.93 -3.29 -18.29
C ASN A 155 10.93 -3.61 -19.41
N PRO A 156 11.63 -4.75 -19.38
CA PRO A 156 12.46 -5.19 -20.51
C PRO A 156 11.64 -5.78 -21.67
N CYS A 157 10.31 -5.75 -21.60
CA CYS A 157 9.45 -6.39 -22.59
C CYS A 157 8.51 -5.35 -23.21
N ASN A 158 9.00 -4.60 -24.20
CA ASN A 158 8.24 -4.13 -25.37
C ASN A 158 9.16 -3.34 -26.31
N HIS A 159 10.07 -4.08 -26.95
CA HIS A 159 10.65 -3.69 -28.25
C HIS A 159 10.58 -4.90 -29.18
N LEU A 160 9.41 -5.11 -29.77
CA LEU A 160 9.20 -5.69 -31.10
C LEU A 160 8.04 -4.93 -31.75
#